data_AF-A0A263CYA4-F1
#
_entry.id   AF-A0A263CYA4-F1
#
_cell.length_a   1.000
_cell.length_b   1.000
_cell.length_c   1.000
_cell.angle_alpha   90.00
_cell.angle_beta   90.00
_cell.angle_gamma   90.00
#
_symmetry.space_group_name_H-M   'P 1'
#
loop_
_entity.id
_entity.type
_entity.pdbx_description
1 polymer ?
#
loop_
_entity_poly.entity_id
_entity_poly.type
_entity_poly.pdbx_seq_one_letter_code
_entity_poly.pdbx_strand_id
1 'polypeptide(L)'
;MQTCVDRFARALFTPSKLMALHPRKQGHPGNAAALAPAITLGVISAFEGFVEDFLATVFYLQGQSFGQIAKKLSINNPDVGVVDELVRREFPELRGKIGVDFSVDVWSPPGVGKSFWLPRSLNWEATKAEAAGWMQVRHCLTHGLASGWGPEVWPGPTKNKTPPASSVLRRNSDGKHSLGLHGAITCARVYVAGARHVATVLALEFEQKLFWKTVPDFPLKAAPVP
;
A
#
# COMPACT_ATOMS: atom_id res chain seq x y z
N MET A 1 -3.31 18.16 11.00
CA MET A 1 -3.04 16.76 10.61
C MET A 1 -4.31 16.04 10.11
N GLN A 2 -5.49 16.23 10.74
CA GLN A 2 -6.74 15.61 10.28
C GLN A 2 -7.08 15.90 8.80
N THR A 3 -6.88 17.13 8.33
CA THR A 3 -7.12 17.50 6.91
C THR A 3 -6.35 16.62 5.93
N CYS A 4 -5.14 16.18 6.27
CA CYS A 4 -4.35 15.26 5.44
C CYS A 4 -5.00 13.87 5.39
N VAL A 5 -5.53 13.39 6.52
CA VAL A 5 -6.31 12.13 6.59
C VAL A 5 -7.58 12.24 5.74
N ASP A 6 -8.28 13.38 5.79
CA ASP A 6 -9.49 13.60 5.00
C ASP A 6 -9.20 13.64 3.49
N ARG A 7 -8.08 14.25 3.07
CA ARG A 7 -7.62 14.22 1.67
C ARG A 7 -7.23 12.82 1.23
N PHE A 8 -6.54 12.06 2.08
CA PHE A 8 -6.19 10.67 1.81
C PHE A 8 -7.44 9.78 1.67
N ALA A 9 -8.41 9.93 2.58
CA ALA A 9 -9.72 9.29 2.47
C ALA A 9 -10.39 9.61 1.13
N ARG A 10 -10.35 10.88 0.71
CA ARG A 10 -10.93 11.32 -0.56
C ARG A 10 -10.23 10.71 -1.77
N ALA A 11 -8.90 10.63 -1.75
CA ALA A 11 -8.11 10.01 -2.81
C ALA A 11 -8.39 8.50 -2.94
N LEU A 12 -8.66 7.82 -1.83
CA LEU A 12 -8.97 6.39 -1.80
C LEU A 12 -10.40 6.04 -2.25
N PHE A 13 -11.31 7.02 -2.39
CA PHE A 13 -12.66 6.74 -2.91
C PHE A 13 -12.63 6.16 -4.32
N THR A 14 -11.77 6.66 -5.20
CA THR A 14 -11.68 6.16 -6.59
C THR A 14 -11.25 4.68 -6.61
N PRO A 15 -10.14 4.26 -5.98
CA PRO A 15 -9.81 2.84 -5.84
C PRO A 15 -10.92 1.99 -5.20
N SER A 16 -11.61 2.51 -4.17
CA SER A 16 -12.72 1.82 -3.54
C SER A 16 -13.91 1.59 -4.50
N LYS A 17 -14.25 2.59 -5.32
CA LYS A 17 -15.29 2.47 -6.34
C LYS A 17 -14.89 1.52 -7.46
N LEU A 18 -13.62 1.55 -7.91
CA LEU A 18 -13.10 0.57 -8.89
C LEU A 18 -13.21 -0.86 -8.38
N MET A 19 -12.91 -1.09 -7.09
CA MET A 19 -13.10 -2.40 -6.46
C MET A 19 -14.58 -2.86 -6.47
N ALA A 20 -15.51 -1.92 -6.29
CA ALA A 20 -16.95 -2.21 -6.30
C ALA A 20 -17.49 -2.55 -7.71
N LEU A 21 -16.82 -2.08 -8.77
CA LEU A 21 -17.16 -2.39 -10.16
C LEU A 21 -16.73 -3.80 -10.60
N HIS A 22 -15.82 -4.45 -9.86
CA HIS A 22 -15.34 -5.77 -10.23
C HIS A 22 -16.44 -6.83 -10.00
N PRO A 23 -16.75 -7.72 -10.98
CA PRO A 23 -17.88 -8.65 -10.90
C PRO A 23 -17.72 -9.74 -9.83
N ARG A 24 -16.50 -9.95 -9.32
CA ARG A 24 -16.13 -10.94 -8.27
C ARG A 24 -16.59 -12.38 -8.52
N LYS A 25 -16.98 -12.71 -9.76
CA LYS A 25 -17.33 -14.07 -10.17
C LYS A 25 -16.07 -14.92 -10.30
N GLN A 26 -16.21 -16.22 -10.06
CA GLN A 26 -15.18 -17.20 -10.37
C GLN A 26 -14.96 -17.25 -11.89
N GLY A 27 -13.70 -17.34 -12.32
CA GLY A 27 -13.32 -17.40 -13.73
C GLY A 27 -12.62 -16.14 -14.24
N HIS A 28 -12.57 -15.98 -15.57
CA HIS A 28 -11.86 -14.87 -16.21
C HIS A 28 -12.69 -13.58 -16.10
N PRO A 29 -12.17 -12.50 -15.50
CA PRO A 29 -12.93 -11.26 -15.31
C PRO A 29 -13.08 -10.41 -16.59
N GLY A 30 -12.50 -10.85 -17.71
CA GLY A 30 -12.53 -10.10 -18.97
C GLY A 30 -11.85 -8.73 -18.81
N ASN A 31 -12.45 -7.68 -19.37
CA ASN A 31 -11.94 -6.32 -19.24
C ASN A 31 -11.90 -5.80 -17.79
N ALA A 32 -12.69 -6.39 -16.88
CA ALA A 32 -12.66 -6.03 -15.46
C ALA A 32 -11.33 -6.41 -14.78
N ALA A 33 -10.49 -7.24 -15.41
CA ALA A 33 -9.12 -7.52 -14.96
C ALA A 33 -8.30 -6.23 -14.81
N ALA A 34 -8.52 -5.22 -15.66
CA ALA A 34 -7.82 -3.94 -15.63
C ALA A 34 -8.11 -3.09 -14.38
N LEU A 35 -9.14 -3.43 -13.60
CA LEU A 35 -9.44 -2.74 -12.35
C LEU A 35 -8.36 -2.99 -11.29
N ALA A 36 -7.77 -4.18 -11.26
CA ALA A 36 -6.74 -4.52 -10.26
C ALA A 36 -5.48 -3.62 -10.37
N PRO A 37 -4.82 -3.47 -11.54
CA PRO A 37 -3.71 -2.53 -11.67
C PRO A 37 -4.12 -1.08 -11.41
N ALA A 38 -5.31 -0.65 -11.84
CA ALA A 38 -5.80 0.70 -11.59
C ALA A 38 -6.00 1.00 -10.08
N ILE A 39 -6.54 0.04 -9.32
CA ILE A 39 -6.67 0.14 -7.86
C ILE A 39 -5.29 0.24 -7.21
N THR A 40 -4.36 -0.65 -7.57
CA THR A 40 -2.99 -0.65 -7.03
C THR A 40 -2.29 0.69 -7.27
N LEU A 41 -2.30 1.19 -8.50
CA LEU A 41 -1.70 2.49 -8.85
C LEU A 41 -2.37 3.64 -8.07
N GLY A 42 -3.70 3.66 -8.00
CA GLY A 42 -4.44 4.70 -7.30
C GLY A 42 -4.20 4.71 -5.78
N VAL A 43 -4.09 3.54 -5.15
CA VAL A 43 -3.77 3.42 -3.72
C VAL A 43 -2.36 3.94 -3.44
N ILE A 44 -1.37 3.50 -4.21
CA ILE A 44 0.02 3.89 -3.96
C ILE A 44 0.20 5.39 -4.20
N SER A 45 -0.39 5.94 -5.27
CA SER A 45 -0.39 7.38 -5.51
C SER A 45 -1.07 8.17 -4.38
N ALA A 46 -2.20 7.69 -3.87
CA ALA A 46 -2.86 8.30 -2.72
C ALA A 46 -1.98 8.29 -1.46
N PHE A 47 -1.23 7.20 -1.23
CA PHE A 47 -0.30 7.10 -0.12
C PHE A 47 0.88 8.07 -0.28
N GLU A 48 1.48 8.15 -1.46
CA GLU A 48 2.60 9.07 -1.75
C GLU A 48 2.21 10.51 -1.43
N GLY A 49 1.05 10.97 -1.93
CA GLY A 49 0.54 12.31 -1.63
C GLY A 49 0.17 12.52 -0.16
N PHE A 50 -0.38 11.50 0.51
CA PHE A 50 -0.68 11.58 1.95
C PHE A 50 0.60 11.77 2.78
N VAL A 51 1.64 11.00 2.51
CA VAL A 51 2.91 11.05 3.25
C VAL A 51 3.55 12.42 3.09
N GLU A 52 3.58 12.96 1.87
CA GLU A 52 4.12 14.30 1.60
C GLU A 52 3.38 15.38 2.40
N ASP A 53 2.05 15.47 2.26
CA ASP A 53 1.21 16.45 2.97
C ASP A 53 1.29 16.29 4.50
N PHE A 54 1.26 15.04 4.98
CA PHE A 54 1.20 14.75 6.41
C PHE A 54 2.53 15.02 7.09
N LEU A 55 3.66 14.57 6.52
CA LEU A 55 4.97 14.82 7.09
C LEU A 55 5.36 16.30 6.96
N ALA A 56 4.94 17.01 5.91
CA ALA A 56 5.10 18.46 5.83
C ALA A 56 4.42 19.17 6.99
N THR A 57 3.18 18.78 7.28
CA THR A 57 2.42 19.30 8.42
C THR A 57 3.11 18.99 9.74
N VAL A 58 3.60 17.76 9.92
CA VAL A 58 4.31 17.34 11.13
C VAL A 58 5.60 18.12 11.34
N PHE A 59 6.42 18.28 10.31
CA PHE A 59 7.67 19.05 10.42
C PHE A 59 7.42 20.54 10.64
N TYR A 60 6.35 21.09 10.06
CA TYR A 60 5.91 22.44 10.36
C TYR A 60 5.53 22.61 11.84
N LEU A 61 4.79 21.65 12.41
CA LEU A 61 4.44 21.66 13.84
C LEU A 61 5.67 21.49 14.74
N GLN A 62 6.72 20.82 14.26
CA GLN A 62 8.02 20.74 14.93
C GLN A 62 8.85 22.04 14.83
N GLY A 63 8.32 23.10 14.19
CA GLY A 63 8.98 24.39 14.05
C GLY A 63 10.02 24.46 12.92
N GLN A 64 10.03 23.51 11.98
CA GLN A 64 10.95 23.54 10.85
C GLN A 64 10.53 24.59 9.82
N SER A 65 11.52 25.23 9.19
CA SER A 65 11.29 26.16 8.09
C SER A 65 10.94 25.42 6.79
N PHE A 66 10.29 26.10 5.84
CA PHE A 66 9.94 25.51 4.54
C PHE A 66 11.14 24.92 3.79
N GLY A 67 12.32 25.55 3.88
CA GLY A 67 13.54 25.02 3.28
C GLY A 67 14.01 23.71 3.92
N GLN A 68 13.89 23.58 5.25
CA GLN A 68 14.21 22.35 5.97
C GLN A 68 13.21 21.24 5.61
N ILE A 69 11.92 21.57 5.56
CA ILE A 69 10.84 20.65 5.18
C ILE A 69 11.07 20.12 3.76
N ALA A 70 11.30 21.01 2.79
CA ALA A 70 11.56 20.62 1.40
C ALA A 70 12.76 19.68 1.29
N LYS A 71 13.85 19.94 2.02
CA LYS A 71 15.03 19.05 2.04
C LYS A 71 14.71 17.66 2.58
N LYS A 72 13.81 17.53 3.55
CA LYS A 72 13.42 16.25 4.16
C LYS A 72 12.39 15.48 3.35
N LEU A 73 11.53 16.18 2.59
CA LEU A 73 10.43 15.59 1.81
C LEU A 73 10.75 15.34 0.34
N SER A 74 11.99 15.58 -0.11
CA SER A 74 12.48 15.11 -1.41
C SER A 74 12.68 13.58 -1.46
N ILE A 75 11.66 12.81 -1.05
CA ILE A 75 11.62 11.35 -1.06
C ILE A 75 10.90 10.87 -2.31
N ASN A 76 11.62 10.20 -3.20
CA ASN A 76 11.05 9.70 -4.45
C ASN A 76 10.37 8.33 -4.23
N ASN A 77 9.07 8.26 -4.54
CA ASN A 77 8.25 7.03 -4.44
C ASN A 77 8.33 6.35 -3.06
N PRO A 78 7.96 7.04 -1.96
CA PRO A 78 8.04 6.46 -0.63
C PRO A 78 7.10 5.28 -0.47
N ASP A 79 7.61 4.18 0.05
CA ASP A 79 6.81 3.08 0.61
C ASP A 79 6.74 3.19 2.14
N VAL A 80 6.01 2.27 2.79
CA VAL A 80 5.85 2.26 4.25
C VAL A 80 7.20 2.15 4.98
N GLY A 81 8.18 1.43 4.42
CA GLY A 81 9.51 1.29 5.01
C GLY A 81 10.33 2.57 4.93
N VAL A 82 10.30 3.26 3.78
CA VAL A 82 10.95 4.57 3.61
C VAL A 82 10.39 5.59 4.61
N VAL A 83 9.08 5.56 4.84
CA VAL A 83 8.42 6.43 5.82
C VAL A 83 8.82 6.07 7.25
N ASP A 84 8.85 4.77 7.61
CA ASP A 84 9.32 4.29 8.90
C ASP A 84 10.75 4.78 9.21
N GLU A 85 11.67 4.60 8.26
CA GLU A 85 13.07 5.04 8.40
C GLU A 85 13.18 6.57 8.58
N LEU A 86 12.41 7.33 7.80
CA LEU A 86 12.37 8.78 7.92
C LEU A 86 11.86 9.20 9.32
N VAL A 87 10.73 8.65 9.78
CA VAL A 87 10.18 9.00 11.09
C VAL A 87 11.13 8.60 12.21
N ARG A 88 11.73 7.40 12.18
CA ARG A 88 12.71 6.98 13.20
C ARG A 88 13.97 7.85 13.26
N ARG A 89 14.32 8.49 12.15
CA ARG A 89 15.46 9.41 12.07
C ARG A 89 15.11 10.77 12.66
N GLU A 90 13.95 11.32 12.28
CA GLU A 90 13.54 12.67 12.66
C GLU A 90 12.85 12.75 14.04
N PHE A 91 12.38 11.60 14.56
CA PHE A 91 11.73 11.43 15.86
C PHE A 91 12.31 10.21 16.61
N PRO A 92 13.57 10.28 17.10
CA PRO A 92 14.24 9.13 17.73
C PRO A 92 13.48 8.54 18.92
N GLU A 93 12.76 9.35 19.69
CA GLU A 93 11.91 8.98 20.81
C GLU A 93 10.74 8.07 20.42
N LEU A 94 10.32 8.12 19.15
CA LEU A 94 9.24 7.28 18.62
C LEU A 94 9.71 5.91 18.14
N ARG A 95 11.03 5.64 18.08
CA ARG A 95 11.58 4.35 17.60
C ARG A 95 10.98 3.14 18.32
N GLY A 96 10.78 3.25 19.63
CA GLY A 96 10.18 2.17 20.44
C GLY A 96 8.67 2.03 20.27
N LYS A 97 7.98 3.01 19.67
CA LYS A 97 6.53 3.03 19.49
C LYS A 97 6.11 2.57 18.09
N ILE A 98 6.94 2.82 17.08
CA ILE A 98 6.60 2.44 15.70
C ILE A 98 6.68 0.92 15.53
N GLY A 99 5.53 0.33 15.26
CA GLY A 99 5.34 -1.08 14.90
C GLY A 99 4.78 -1.90 16.05
N VAL A 100 4.70 -1.30 17.24
CA VAL A 100 4.09 -1.89 18.43
C VAL A 100 2.60 -2.09 18.20
N ASP A 101 2.12 -3.28 18.58
CA ASP A 101 0.73 -3.74 18.45
C ASP A 101 0.16 -3.62 17.02
N PHE A 102 1.03 -3.52 16.02
CA PHE A 102 0.62 -3.41 14.63
C PHE A 102 0.27 -4.79 14.06
N SER A 103 -0.92 -4.88 13.47
CA SER A 103 -1.31 -6.02 12.66
C SER A 103 -2.24 -5.60 11.53
N VAL A 104 -2.08 -6.20 10.35
CA VAL A 104 -3.03 -6.05 9.23
C VAL A 104 -3.30 -7.39 8.56
N ASP A 105 -4.59 -7.73 8.46
CA ASP A 105 -5.01 -8.88 7.67
C ASP A 105 -4.96 -8.57 6.17
N VAL A 106 -4.46 -9.49 5.38
CA VAL A 106 -4.37 -9.41 3.91
C VAL A 106 -4.70 -10.75 3.28
N TRP A 107 -4.84 -10.78 1.95
CA TRP A 107 -4.93 -12.03 1.22
C TRP A 107 -3.54 -12.62 0.94
N SER A 108 -3.38 -13.92 1.18
CA SER A 108 -2.24 -14.72 0.78
C SER A 108 -2.46 -15.33 -0.61
N PRO A 109 -1.55 -15.13 -1.57
CA PRO A 109 -1.69 -15.73 -2.90
C PRO A 109 -1.63 -17.25 -2.84
N PRO A 110 -2.50 -17.97 -3.57
CA PRO A 110 -2.45 -19.42 -3.64
C PRO A 110 -1.15 -19.89 -4.30
N GLY A 111 -0.70 -21.09 -3.92
CA GLY A 111 0.34 -21.81 -4.67
C GLY A 111 -0.11 -22.17 -6.09
N VAL A 112 0.84 -22.58 -6.92
CA VAL A 112 0.59 -22.99 -8.32
C VAL A 112 -0.46 -24.12 -8.35
N GLY A 113 -1.45 -23.99 -9.24
CA GLY A 113 -2.55 -24.95 -9.38
C GLY A 113 -3.68 -24.80 -8.36
N LYS A 114 -3.56 -23.89 -7.37
CA LYS A 114 -4.62 -23.60 -6.40
C LYS A 114 -5.36 -22.30 -6.75
N SER A 115 -6.65 -22.26 -6.39
CA SER A 115 -7.55 -21.12 -6.64
C SER A 115 -7.88 -20.29 -5.40
N PHE A 116 -7.77 -20.88 -4.21
CA PHE A 116 -8.24 -20.27 -2.96
C PHE A 116 -7.20 -19.36 -2.32
N TRP A 117 -7.55 -18.08 -2.16
CA TRP A 117 -6.79 -17.13 -1.34
C TRP A 117 -7.16 -17.33 0.12
N LEU A 118 -6.16 -17.33 1.00
CA LEU A 118 -6.36 -17.48 2.44
C LEU A 118 -6.03 -16.16 3.13
N PRO A 119 -6.80 -15.76 4.15
CA PRO A 119 -6.42 -14.61 4.96
C PRO A 119 -5.10 -14.91 5.68
N ARG A 120 -4.24 -13.91 5.80
CA ARG A 120 -3.04 -13.94 6.62
C ARG A 120 -2.84 -12.61 7.31
N SER A 121 -2.23 -12.63 8.49
CA SER A 121 -1.91 -11.44 9.26
C SER A 121 -0.46 -11.03 9.00
N LEU A 122 -0.21 -9.74 8.77
CA LEU A 122 1.13 -9.16 8.69
C LEU A 122 1.44 -8.38 9.96
N ASN A 123 2.64 -8.59 10.52
CA ASN A 123 3.22 -7.67 11.48
C ASN A 123 3.90 -6.48 10.75
N TRP A 124 4.50 -5.57 11.52
CA TRP A 124 5.11 -4.36 10.97
C TRP A 124 6.22 -4.65 9.94
N GLU A 125 7.14 -5.56 10.24
CA GLU A 125 8.25 -5.89 9.34
C GLU A 125 7.78 -6.55 8.05
N ALA A 126 6.81 -7.47 8.14
CA ALA A 126 6.21 -8.10 6.97
C ALA A 126 5.44 -7.07 6.10
N THR A 127 4.82 -6.07 6.72
CA THR A 127 4.09 -5.00 6.03
C THR A 127 5.04 -4.09 5.25
N LYS A 128 6.20 -3.76 5.81
CA LYS A 128 7.25 -3.01 5.09
C LYS A 128 7.78 -3.79 3.89
N ALA A 129 8.06 -5.08 4.07
CA ALA A 129 8.50 -5.95 2.98
C ALA A 129 7.46 -6.05 1.85
N GLU A 130 6.18 -6.21 2.20
CA GLU A 130 5.08 -6.18 1.24
C GLU A 130 4.96 -4.83 0.52
N ALA A 131 5.03 -3.72 1.24
CA ALA A 131 4.97 -2.38 0.65
C ALA A 131 6.08 -2.16 -0.39
N ALA A 132 7.31 -2.62 -0.10
CA ALA A 132 8.42 -2.56 -1.05
C ALA A 132 8.17 -3.42 -2.31
N GLY A 133 7.58 -4.61 -2.16
CA GLY A 133 7.15 -5.45 -3.28
C GLY A 133 6.07 -4.79 -4.14
N TRP A 134 5.07 -4.16 -3.51
CA TRP A 134 4.03 -3.39 -4.20
C TRP A 134 4.58 -2.16 -4.93
N MET A 135 5.61 -1.53 -4.39
CA MET A 135 6.31 -0.44 -5.08
C MET A 135 7.00 -0.93 -6.37
N GLN A 136 7.53 -2.16 -6.39
CA GLN A 136 8.02 -2.77 -7.64
C GLN A 136 6.89 -3.08 -8.62
N VAL A 137 5.71 -3.50 -8.14
CA VAL A 137 4.51 -3.66 -8.98
C VAL A 137 4.14 -2.32 -9.64
N ARG A 138 4.07 -1.23 -8.87
CA ARG A 138 3.84 0.12 -9.41
C ARG A 138 4.88 0.49 -10.46
N HIS A 139 6.17 0.28 -10.18
CA HIS A 139 7.24 0.55 -11.14
C HIS A 139 7.00 -0.19 -12.47
N CYS A 140 6.72 -1.49 -12.42
CA CYS A 140 6.48 -2.27 -13.63
C CYS A 140 5.25 -1.79 -14.41
N LEU A 141 4.15 -1.48 -13.73
CA LEU A 141 2.92 -0.98 -14.35
C LEU A 141 3.12 0.40 -14.99
N THR A 142 3.73 1.35 -14.26
CA THR A 142 3.92 2.73 -14.72
C THR A 142 4.84 2.81 -15.94
N HIS A 143 5.83 1.92 -16.04
CA HIS A 143 6.76 1.86 -17.17
C HIS A 143 6.31 0.91 -18.30
N GLY A 144 5.13 0.30 -18.20
CA GLY A 144 4.63 -0.63 -19.21
C GLY A 144 5.45 -1.92 -19.33
N LEU A 145 6.18 -2.31 -18.28
CA LEU A 145 6.96 -3.55 -18.24
C LEU A 145 6.07 -4.79 -18.04
N ALA A 146 4.87 -4.58 -17.47
CA ALA A 146 3.80 -5.56 -17.36
C ALA A 146 2.47 -4.83 -17.49
N SER A 147 1.47 -5.50 -18.06
CA SER A 147 0.10 -4.96 -18.15
C SER A 147 -0.72 -5.27 -16.89
N GLY A 148 -0.36 -6.34 -16.19
CA GLY A 148 -0.89 -6.74 -14.89
C GLY A 148 -2.26 -7.42 -14.91
N TRP A 149 -3.01 -7.35 -16.00
CA TRP A 149 -4.35 -7.96 -16.09
C TRP A 149 -4.33 -9.47 -16.37
N GLY A 150 -3.20 -10.02 -16.84
CA GLY A 150 -3.04 -11.43 -17.16
C GLY A 150 -1.75 -12.06 -16.58
N PRO A 151 -1.53 -13.37 -16.79
CA PRO A 151 -0.27 -14.03 -16.43
C PRO A 151 0.88 -13.56 -17.34
N GLU A 152 1.86 -12.89 -16.76
CA GLU A 152 3.01 -12.30 -17.47
C GLU A 152 4.32 -12.55 -16.70
N VAL A 153 5.45 -12.37 -17.38
CA VAL A 153 6.75 -12.35 -16.69
C VAL A 153 6.96 -10.95 -16.14
N TRP A 154 7.22 -10.84 -14.83
CA TRP A 154 7.49 -9.58 -14.17
C TRP A 154 9.00 -9.43 -13.98
N PRO A 155 9.61 -8.30 -14.40
CA PRO A 155 11.04 -8.08 -14.22
C PRO A 155 11.47 -8.15 -12.75
N GLY A 156 12.74 -8.50 -12.55
CA GLY A 156 13.40 -8.42 -11.25
C GLY A 156 13.53 -6.97 -10.75
N PRO A 157 13.85 -6.79 -9.46
CA PRO A 157 13.99 -5.47 -8.87
C PRO A 157 15.19 -4.73 -9.46
N THR A 158 15.12 -3.41 -9.51
CA THR A 158 16.23 -2.56 -10.00
C THR A 158 17.40 -2.44 -9.02
N LYS A 159 17.21 -2.84 -7.75
CA LYS A 159 18.22 -2.77 -6.68
C LYS A 159 18.37 -4.10 -5.97
N ASN A 160 19.62 -4.49 -5.68
CA ASN A 160 20.02 -5.81 -5.15
C ASN A 160 19.53 -6.19 -3.73
N LYS A 161 18.58 -5.46 -3.14
CA LYS A 161 17.98 -5.78 -1.82
C LYS A 161 16.48 -5.49 -1.75
N THR A 162 15.86 -5.07 -2.85
CA THR A 162 14.43 -4.79 -2.90
C THR A 162 13.67 -6.07 -3.23
N PRO A 163 12.58 -6.40 -2.54
CA PRO A 163 11.74 -7.53 -2.90
C PRO A 163 11.26 -7.41 -4.36
N PRO A 164 11.27 -8.50 -5.16
CA PRO A 164 10.75 -8.45 -6.52
C PRO A 164 9.23 -8.22 -6.53
N ALA A 165 8.68 -7.70 -7.64
CA ALA A 165 7.23 -7.61 -7.82
C ALA A 165 6.54 -8.98 -7.63
N SER A 166 7.19 -10.06 -8.05
CA SER A 166 6.69 -11.44 -7.89
C SER A 166 6.44 -11.86 -6.43
N SER A 167 7.03 -11.18 -5.43
CA SER A 167 6.84 -11.49 -4.01
C SER A 167 5.42 -11.24 -3.49
N VAL A 168 4.66 -10.35 -4.16
CA VAL A 168 3.30 -9.96 -3.75
C VAL A 168 2.23 -10.36 -4.77
N LEU A 169 2.63 -10.96 -5.89
CA LEU A 169 1.75 -11.36 -6.97
C LEU A 169 1.39 -12.83 -6.90
N ARG A 170 0.27 -13.18 -7.54
CA ARG A 170 -0.12 -14.59 -7.67
C ARG A 170 0.81 -15.29 -8.67
N ARG A 171 1.42 -16.39 -8.25
CA ARG A 171 2.24 -17.26 -9.10
C ARG A 171 1.36 -18.09 -10.05
N ASN A 172 1.77 -18.16 -11.31
CA ASN A 172 1.21 -19.01 -12.36
C ASN A 172 2.27 -20.00 -12.86
N SER A 173 1.94 -20.81 -13.88
CA SER A 173 2.91 -21.67 -14.55
C SER A 173 4.03 -20.87 -15.21
N ASP A 174 5.15 -21.54 -15.51
CA ASP A 174 6.22 -21.00 -16.35
C ASP A 174 6.86 -19.70 -15.84
N GLY A 175 6.88 -19.52 -14.51
CA GLY A 175 7.45 -18.33 -13.86
C GLY A 175 6.62 -17.06 -14.03
N LYS A 176 5.41 -17.16 -14.59
CA LYS A 176 4.51 -16.02 -14.77
C LYS A 176 3.82 -15.65 -13.46
N HIS A 177 3.45 -14.38 -13.34
CA HIS A 177 2.71 -13.83 -12.22
C HIS A 177 1.57 -12.93 -12.72
N SER A 178 0.51 -12.81 -11.94
CA SER A 178 -0.68 -12.02 -12.29
C SER A 178 -1.16 -11.20 -11.12
N LEU A 179 -1.63 -9.98 -11.39
CA LEU A 179 -2.28 -9.13 -10.40
C LEU A 179 -3.81 -9.33 -10.46
N GLY A 180 -4.35 -10.04 -9.47
CA GLY A 180 -5.79 -10.19 -9.30
C GLY A 180 -6.37 -9.15 -8.34
N LEU A 181 -7.71 -9.05 -8.29
CA LEU A 181 -8.41 -8.16 -7.34
C LEU A 181 -7.97 -8.39 -5.88
N HIS A 182 -7.77 -9.65 -5.47
CA HIS A 182 -7.31 -9.99 -4.13
C HIS A 182 -5.94 -9.34 -3.82
N GLY A 183 -5.01 -9.33 -4.78
CA GLY A 183 -3.72 -8.64 -4.67
C GLY A 183 -3.88 -7.12 -4.56
N ALA A 184 -4.75 -6.52 -5.38
CA ALA A 184 -5.05 -5.09 -5.28
C ALA A 184 -5.68 -4.70 -3.93
N ILE A 185 -6.53 -5.56 -3.36
CA ILE A 185 -7.09 -5.38 -2.00
C ILE A 185 -5.96 -5.50 -0.95
N THR A 186 -5.07 -6.48 -1.07
CA THR A 186 -3.89 -6.61 -0.19
C THR A 186 -3.04 -5.35 -0.22
N CYS A 187 -2.72 -4.82 -1.41
CA CYS A 187 -2.00 -3.56 -1.58
C CYS A 187 -2.70 -2.40 -0.85
N ALA A 188 -4.01 -2.24 -1.07
CA ALA A 188 -4.81 -1.21 -0.41
C ALA A 188 -4.71 -1.28 1.12
N ARG A 189 -4.85 -2.48 1.70
CA ARG A 189 -4.79 -2.68 3.15
C ARG A 189 -3.40 -2.42 3.72
N VAL A 190 -2.33 -2.85 3.05
CA VAL A 190 -0.93 -2.59 3.45
C VAL A 190 -0.67 -1.09 3.57
N TYR A 191 -0.99 -0.32 2.53
CA TYR A 191 -0.73 1.12 2.53
C TYR A 191 -1.66 1.92 3.45
N VAL A 192 -2.94 1.55 3.55
CA VAL A 192 -3.88 2.21 4.49
C VAL A 192 -3.49 1.94 5.94
N ALA A 193 -3.15 0.69 6.28
CA ALA A 193 -2.72 0.36 7.64
C ALA A 193 -1.38 1.00 7.99
N GLY A 194 -0.41 0.97 7.07
CA GLY A 194 0.88 1.65 7.24
C GLY A 194 0.74 3.14 7.47
N ALA A 195 -0.05 3.83 6.63
CA ALA A 195 -0.38 5.24 6.78
C ALA A 195 -1.04 5.53 8.13
N ARG A 196 -2.08 4.77 8.49
CA ARG A 196 -2.82 4.92 9.76
C ARG A 196 -1.90 4.79 10.95
N HIS A 197 -1.04 3.78 10.95
CA HIS A 197 -0.16 3.49 12.07
C HIS A 197 0.85 4.61 12.30
N VAL A 198 1.64 4.96 11.28
CA VAL A 198 2.64 6.03 11.38
C VAL A 198 2.00 7.36 11.77
N ALA A 199 0.89 7.70 11.12
CA ALA A 199 0.19 8.95 11.39
C ALA A 199 -0.39 9.01 12.80
N THR A 200 -0.90 7.89 13.33
CA THR A 200 -1.42 7.83 14.70
C THR A 200 -0.29 7.99 15.72
N VAL A 201 0.84 7.30 15.52
CA VAL A 201 2.02 7.44 16.40
C VAL A 201 2.53 8.89 16.41
N LEU A 202 2.64 9.52 15.25
CA LEU A 202 3.04 10.92 15.14
C LEU A 202 2.01 11.87 15.75
N ALA A 203 0.72 11.69 15.47
CA ALA A 203 -0.32 12.56 16.01
C ALA A 203 -0.33 12.58 17.54
N LEU A 204 -0.09 11.42 18.18
CA LEU A 204 0.01 11.33 19.64
C LEU A 204 1.18 12.15 20.19
N GLU A 205 2.31 12.23 19.49
CA GLU A 205 3.45 13.07 19.90
C GLU A 205 3.10 14.57 19.91
N PHE A 206 2.16 14.99 19.05
CA PHE A 206 1.66 16.37 19.00
C PHE A 206 0.31 16.55 19.72
N GLU A 207 -0.07 15.61 20.58
CA GLU A 207 -1.35 15.62 21.34
C GLU A 207 -2.60 15.73 20.45
N GLN A 208 -2.51 15.30 19.19
CA GLN A 208 -3.62 15.29 18.24
C GLN A 208 -4.29 13.92 18.17
N LYS A 209 -5.59 13.92 17.89
CA LYS A 209 -6.36 12.70 17.57
C LYS A 209 -6.74 12.70 16.10
N LEU A 210 -6.57 11.55 15.45
CA LEU A 210 -6.93 11.36 14.04
C LEU A 210 -8.15 10.44 13.93
N PHE A 211 -9.10 10.84 13.09
CA PHE A 211 -10.31 10.09 12.79
C PHE A 211 -10.21 9.47 11.40
N TRP A 212 -10.24 8.14 11.35
CA TRP A 212 -10.07 7.36 10.11
C TRP A 212 -11.38 6.80 9.55
N LYS A 213 -12.53 7.20 10.10
CA LYS A 213 -13.85 6.63 9.78
C LYS A 213 -14.24 6.82 8.30
N THR A 214 -13.74 7.86 7.66
CA THR A 214 -14.01 8.19 6.26
C THR A 214 -13.11 7.44 5.28
N VAL A 215 -12.02 6.81 5.76
CA VAL A 215 -11.10 6.05 4.91
C VAL A 215 -11.74 4.71 4.53
N PRO A 216 -11.81 4.35 3.24
CA PRO A 216 -12.38 3.07 2.80
C PRO A 216 -11.67 1.85 3.43
N ASP A 217 -12.44 0.79 3.67
CA ASP A 217 -12.05 -0.39 4.46
C ASP A 217 -11.39 -1.54 3.66
N PHE A 218 -11.52 -1.52 2.32
CA PHE A 218 -10.99 -2.55 1.40
C PHE A 218 -11.16 -3.98 1.95
N PRO A 219 -12.40 -4.49 2.00
CA PRO A 219 -12.72 -5.66 2.81
C PRO A 219 -12.24 -6.96 2.14
N LEU A 220 -11.75 -7.90 2.94
CA LEU A 220 -11.34 -9.24 2.53
C LEU A 220 -12.56 -10.15 2.28
N LYS A 221 -13.39 -9.78 1.31
CA LYS A 221 -14.55 -10.58 0.90
C LYS A 221 -14.12 -11.58 -0.18
N ALA A 222 -14.31 -12.87 0.09
CA ALA A 222 -14.24 -13.89 -0.94
C ALA A 222 -15.35 -13.67 -1.99
N ALA A 223 -15.20 -14.28 -3.18
CA ALA A 223 -16.32 -14.40 -4.11
C ALA A 223 -17.49 -15.09 -3.38
N PRO A 224 -18.75 -14.63 -3.55
CA PRO A 224 -19.89 -15.41 -3.10
C PRO A 224 -19.78 -16.80 -3.71
N VAL A 225 -19.88 -17.83 -2.87
CA VAL A 225 -20.02 -19.21 -3.35
C VAL A 225 -21.41 -19.31 -4.01
N PRO A 226 -21.52 -19.82 -5.24
CA PRO A 226 -22.81 -19.99 -5.91
C PRO A 226 -23.76 -20.90 -5.13
#